data_AF-A0A238VML1-F1
#
_entry.id   AF-A0A238VML1-F1
#
_cell.length_a   1.000
_cell.length_b   1.000
_cell.length_c   1.000
_cell.angle_alpha   90.00
_cell.angle_beta   90.00
_cell.angle_gamma   90.00
#
_symmetry.space_group_name_H-M   'P 1'
#
loop_
_entity.id
_entity.type
_entity.pdbx_description
1 polymer ?
#
loop_
_entity_poly.entity_id
_entity_poly.type
_entity_poly.pdbx_seq_one_letter_code
_entity_poly.pdbx_strand_id
1 'polypeptide(L)'
;MPSRATGRFSPVALAFALLTVGGGAGAGLLANTSVGTFLGILVGGFLLGLALTRRPLVEATVAAVAAKLVVLAAAGVPGAGVLGAVAALGSIGPASLAISLALAAAAGGFGAHLGSDLRDGLTTPLEEQGSSGPSIKTGDPTNETITGRNQATPEDGTPEDDRTTASESGAESKLEREPVR
;
A
#
# COMPACT_ATOMS: atom_id res chain seq x y z
N MET A 1 -2.81 25.57 9.07
CA MET A 1 -2.04 24.74 8.12
C MET A 1 -1.25 23.71 8.91
N PRO A 2 -1.63 22.42 8.96
CA PRO A 2 -0.78 21.41 9.57
C PRO A 2 0.32 20.97 8.60
N SER A 3 1.55 20.97 9.10
CA SER A 3 2.80 20.69 8.40
C SER A 3 2.82 19.32 7.72
N ARG A 4 3.39 19.26 6.51
CA ARG A 4 3.74 18.02 5.79
C ARG A 4 4.42 17.05 6.75
N ALA A 5 3.80 15.89 6.95
CA ALA A 5 4.37 14.77 7.68
C ALA A 5 5.67 14.35 6.99
N THR A 6 6.81 14.78 7.52
CA THR A 6 8.11 14.22 7.15
C THR A 6 8.16 12.83 7.78
N GLY A 7 7.91 11.80 6.97
CA GLY A 7 8.19 10.41 7.35
C GLY A 7 9.68 10.29 7.64
N ARG A 8 10.07 10.41 8.92
CA ARG A 8 11.47 10.31 9.34
C ARG A 8 11.84 8.84 9.39
N PHE A 9 12.79 8.46 8.55
CA PHE A 9 13.44 7.15 8.61
C PHE A 9 13.93 6.86 10.04
N SER A 10 13.69 5.64 10.52
CA SER A 10 14.07 5.19 11.86
C SER A 10 14.98 3.96 11.77
N PRO A 11 16.23 4.05 12.25
CA PRO A 11 17.15 2.91 12.23
C PRO A 11 16.67 1.76 13.12
N VAL A 12 15.96 2.06 14.21
CA VAL A 12 15.35 1.04 15.08
C VAL A 12 14.23 0.32 14.34
N ALA A 13 13.38 1.06 13.61
CA ALA A 13 12.33 0.45 12.80
C ALA A 13 12.93 -0.40 11.66
N LEU A 14 14.05 0.02 11.08
CA LEU A 14 14.79 -0.78 10.11
C LEU A 14 15.34 -2.07 10.72
N ALA A 15 15.88 -2.04 11.94
CA ALA A 15 16.37 -3.25 12.61
C ALA A 15 15.24 -4.27 12.82
N PHE A 16 14.08 -3.81 13.30
CA PHE A 16 12.89 -4.66 13.38
C PHE A 16 12.43 -5.13 12.00
N ALA A 17 12.46 -4.26 10.99
CA ALA A 17 12.09 -4.61 9.62
C ALA A 17 12.97 -5.72 9.07
N LEU A 18 14.29 -5.63 9.24
CA LEU A 18 15.22 -6.68 8.82
C LEU A 18 14.94 -8.00 9.55
N LEU A 19 14.59 -7.94 10.84
CA LEU A 19 14.32 -9.13 11.64
C LEU A 19 13.00 -9.81 11.23
N THR A 20 11.92 -9.05 11.07
CA THR A 20 10.60 -9.61 10.73
C THR A 20 10.46 -9.91 9.24
N VAL A 21 10.85 -8.98 8.36
CA VAL A 21 10.77 -9.15 6.90
C VAL A 21 11.82 -10.15 6.43
N GLY A 22 13.06 -10.03 6.92
CA GLY A 22 14.12 -10.98 6.61
C GLY A 22 13.87 -12.36 7.20
N GLY A 23 13.40 -12.43 8.45
CA GLY A 23 12.97 -13.69 9.08
C GLY A 23 11.81 -14.34 8.33
N GLY A 24 10.81 -13.55 7.92
CA GLY A 24 9.70 -14.00 7.08
C GLY A 24 10.16 -14.51 5.72
N ALA A 25 11.04 -13.77 5.04
CA ALA A 25 11.65 -14.19 3.76
C ALA A 25 12.39 -15.53 3.90
N GLY A 26 13.19 -15.68 4.97
CA GLY A 26 13.92 -16.92 5.28
C GLY A 26 12.99 -18.09 5.58
N ALA A 27 11.95 -17.88 6.39
CA ALA A 27 10.93 -18.90 6.65
C ALA A 27 10.16 -19.28 5.36
N GLY A 28 9.92 -18.32 4.48
CA GLY A 28 9.31 -18.53 3.17
C GLY A 28 10.11 -19.46 2.25
N LEU A 29 11.42 -19.59 2.46
CA LEU A 29 12.26 -20.54 1.72
C LEU A 29 11.94 -22.01 2.03
N LEU A 30 11.31 -22.30 3.18
CA LEU A 30 10.84 -23.65 3.53
C LEU A 30 9.68 -24.11 2.65
N ALA A 31 8.99 -23.17 1.99
CA ALA A 31 7.98 -23.44 0.98
C ALA A 31 8.60 -23.41 -0.43
N ASN A 32 7.79 -23.17 -1.46
CA ASN A 32 8.30 -22.93 -2.81
C ASN A 32 9.20 -21.68 -2.80
N THR A 33 10.49 -21.84 -3.12
CA THR A 33 11.52 -20.78 -3.01
C THR A 33 11.11 -19.46 -3.65
N SER A 34 10.50 -19.50 -4.85
CA SER A 34 10.14 -18.29 -5.58
C SER A 34 8.95 -17.57 -4.93
N VAL A 35 7.83 -18.26 -4.74
CA VAL A 35 6.59 -17.66 -4.23
C VAL A 35 6.68 -17.43 -2.72
N GLY A 36 7.23 -18.40 -1.99
CA GLY A 36 7.37 -18.39 -0.55
C GLY A 36 8.22 -17.23 -0.04
N THR A 37 9.30 -16.84 -0.76
CA THR A 37 10.09 -15.65 -0.38
C THR A 37 9.24 -14.38 -0.39
N PHE A 38 8.46 -14.13 -1.46
CA PHE A 38 7.63 -12.93 -1.54
C PHE A 38 6.49 -12.96 -0.52
N LEU A 39 5.89 -14.13 -0.30
CA LEU A 39 4.84 -14.32 0.71
C LEU A 39 5.40 -14.08 2.12
N GLY A 40 6.60 -14.60 2.40
CA GLY A 40 7.32 -14.39 3.65
C GLY A 40 7.68 -12.93 3.89
N ILE A 41 8.15 -12.23 2.85
CA ILE A 41 8.40 -10.77 2.88
C ILE A 41 7.11 -10.02 3.19
N LEU A 42 6.01 -10.36 2.52
CA LEU A 42 4.70 -9.73 2.72
C LEU A 42 4.21 -9.93 4.16
N VAL A 43 4.22 -11.16 4.67
CA VAL A 43 3.79 -11.49 6.04
C VAL A 43 4.72 -10.85 7.07
N GLY A 44 6.03 -10.87 6.86
CA GLY A 44 7.00 -10.22 7.74
C GLY A 44 6.84 -8.69 7.77
N GLY A 45 6.52 -8.08 6.63
CA GLY A 45 6.16 -6.66 6.54
C GLY A 45 4.85 -6.37 7.25
N PHE A 46 3.85 -7.23 7.09
CA PHE A 46 2.57 -7.14 7.78
C PHE A 46 2.71 -7.14 9.31
N LEU A 47 3.46 -8.09 9.84
CA LEU A 47 3.74 -8.16 11.28
C LEU A 47 4.51 -6.93 11.77
N LEU A 48 5.42 -6.40 10.95
CA LEU A 48 6.12 -5.15 11.26
C LEU A 48 5.16 -3.96 11.34
N GLY A 49 4.21 -3.86 10.40
CA GLY A 49 3.19 -2.80 10.39
C GLY A 49 2.30 -2.82 11.63
N LEU A 50 1.95 -4.02 12.10
CA LEU A 50 1.19 -4.22 13.34
C LEU A 50 1.98 -3.85 14.59
N ALA A 51 3.27 -4.22 14.64
CA ALA A 51 4.14 -3.98 15.81
C ALA A 51 4.65 -2.52 15.90
N LEU A 52 4.79 -1.89 14.74
CA LEU A 52 4.98 -0.46 14.50
C LEU A 52 4.07 0.42 15.36
N THR A 53 4.47 1.60 15.84
CA THR A 53 3.52 2.72 16.06
C THR A 53 3.65 3.77 14.96
N ARG A 54 4.84 3.91 14.38
CA ARG A 54 5.09 4.76 13.21
C ARG A 54 4.92 3.94 11.94
N ARG A 55 4.57 4.60 10.82
CA ARG A 55 4.44 3.99 9.49
C ARG A 55 5.84 3.59 8.97
N PRO A 56 6.25 2.30 9.02
CA PRO A 56 7.60 1.88 8.70
C PRO A 56 7.73 1.51 7.22
N LEU A 57 7.15 2.31 6.32
CA LEU A 57 7.02 1.98 4.90
C LEU A 57 8.39 1.93 4.20
N VAL A 58 9.24 2.92 4.45
CA VAL A 58 10.57 3.00 3.85
C VAL A 58 11.48 1.92 4.44
N GLU A 59 11.36 1.65 5.72
CA GLU A 59 12.14 0.62 6.41
C GLU A 59 11.76 -0.79 5.94
N ALA A 60 10.46 -1.05 5.77
CA ALA A 60 9.97 -2.33 5.26
C ALA A 60 10.37 -2.57 3.81
N THR A 61 10.27 -1.55 2.95
CA THR A 61 10.70 -1.66 1.53
C THR A 61 12.21 -1.91 1.43
N VAL A 62 13.03 -1.15 2.17
CA VAL A 62 14.48 -1.35 2.22
C VAL A 62 14.84 -2.72 2.78
N ALA A 63 14.19 -3.16 3.86
CA ALA A 63 14.41 -4.47 4.44
C ALA A 63 14.01 -5.62 3.49
N ALA A 64 12.93 -5.46 2.72
CA ALA A 64 12.50 -6.45 1.74
C ALA A 64 13.48 -6.57 0.56
N VAL A 65 13.99 -5.45 0.06
CA VAL A 65 15.05 -5.43 -0.96
C VAL A 65 16.31 -6.11 -0.43
N ALA A 66 16.74 -5.75 0.78
CA ALA A 66 17.90 -6.36 1.44
C ALA A 66 17.71 -7.87 1.63
N ALA A 67 16.56 -8.30 2.14
CA ALA A 67 16.22 -9.71 2.30
C ALA A 67 16.26 -10.46 0.97
N LYS A 68 15.72 -9.86 -0.11
CA LYS A 68 15.74 -10.48 -1.43
C LYS A 68 17.16 -10.63 -1.97
N LEU A 69 18.02 -9.63 -1.79
CA LEU A 69 19.44 -9.71 -2.17
C LEU A 69 20.18 -10.79 -1.38
N VAL A 70 19.93 -10.91 -0.08
CA VAL A 70 20.52 -11.96 0.76
C VAL A 70 20.07 -13.35 0.29
N VAL A 71 18.79 -13.54 0.00
CA VAL A 71 18.27 -14.81 -0.55
C VAL A 71 18.95 -15.14 -1.88
N LEU A 72 19.10 -14.15 -2.77
CA LEU A 72 19.75 -14.33 -4.07
C LEU A 72 21.24 -14.68 -3.92
N ALA A 73 21.93 -14.02 -2.99
CA ALA A 73 23.33 -14.28 -2.66
C ALA A 73 23.51 -15.69 -2.08
N ALA A 74 22.59 -16.13 -1.22
CA ALA A 74 22.59 -17.46 -0.61
C ALA A 74 22.27 -18.59 -1.60
N ALA A 75 21.57 -18.29 -2.70
CA ALA A 75 21.32 -19.23 -3.79
C ALA A 75 22.55 -19.46 -4.69
N GLY A 76 23.64 -18.69 -4.51
CA GLY A 76 24.91 -18.89 -5.20
C GLY A 76 25.61 -20.19 -4.79
N VAL A 77 26.73 -20.49 -5.46
CA VAL A 77 27.48 -21.74 -5.26
C VAL A 77 27.89 -21.92 -3.78
N PRO A 78 27.45 -22.99 -3.10
CA PRO A 78 27.84 -23.28 -1.72
C PRO A 78 29.37 -23.35 -1.61
N GLY A 79 29.94 -22.62 -0.65
CA GLY A 79 31.39 -22.59 -0.40
C GLY A 79 32.19 -21.55 -1.20
N ALA A 80 31.58 -20.84 -2.17
CA ALA A 80 32.27 -19.81 -2.95
C ALA A 80 32.37 -18.43 -2.25
N GLY A 81 31.80 -18.31 -1.05
CA GLY A 81 31.86 -17.10 -0.23
C GLY A 81 31.24 -15.87 -0.90
N VAL A 82 31.63 -14.68 -0.45
CA VAL A 82 31.09 -13.39 -0.94
C VAL A 82 31.35 -13.19 -2.44
N LEU A 83 32.52 -13.61 -2.94
CA LEU A 83 32.86 -13.47 -4.36
C LEU A 83 31.97 -14.34 -5.25
N GLY A 84 31.66 -15.56 -4.82
CA GLY A 84 30.72 -16.44 -5.52
C GLY A 84 29.30 -15.89 -5.54
N ALA A 85 28.85 -15.28 -4.46
CA ALA A 85 27.56 -14.60 -4.41
C ALA A 85 27.50 -13.41 -5.39
N VAL A 86 28.55 -12.57 -5.44
CA VAL A 86 28.62 -11.45 -6.39
C VAL A 86 28.60 -11.94 -7.83
N ALA A 87 29.34 -13.00 -8.15
CA ALA A 87 29.33 -13.61 -9.48
C ALA A 87 27.94 -14.17 -9.83
N ALA A 88 27.26 -14.83 -8.88
CA ALA A 88 25.90 -15.33 -9.06
C ALA A 88 24.90 -14.18 -9.29
N LEU A 89 24.98 -13.08 -8.54
CA LEU A 89 24.17 -11.88 -8.80
C LEU A 89 24.47 -11.27 -10.16
N GLY A 90 25.75 -11.21 -10.56
CA GLY A 90 26.17 -10.70 -11.86
C GLY A 90 25.68 -11.53 -13.04
N SER A 91 25.33 -12.80 -12.82
CA SER A 91 24.75 -13.68 -13.84
C SER A 91 23.27 -13.39 -14.14
N ILE A 92 22.60 -12.64 -13.26
CA ILE A 92 21.18 -12.31 -13.41
C ILE A 92 21.07 -11.07 -14.30
N GLY A 93 20.21 -11.15 -15.32
CA GLY A 93 19.92 -10.01 -16.19
C GLY A 93 19.50 -8.77 -15.38
N PRO A 94 20.03 -7.57 -15.67
CA PRO A 94 19.72 -6.35 -14.90
C PRO A 94 18.21 -6.06 -14.80
N ALA A 95 17.47 -6.34 -15.88
CA ALA A 95 16.03 -6.15 -15.92
C ALA A 95 15.28 -7.11 -14.98
N SER A 96 15.63 -8.40 -14.95
CA SER A 96 14.96 -9.37 -14.07
C SER A 96 15.31 -9.11 -12.60
N LEU A 97 16.55 -8.70 -12.32
CA LEU A 97 16.97 -8.26 -10.99
C LEU A 97 16.13 -7.05 -10.54
N ALA A 98 16.02 -6.02 -11.37
CA ALA A 98 15.25 -4.82 -11.05
C ALA A 98 13.76 -5.13 -10.78
N ILE A 99 13.14 -5.95 -11.63
CA ILE A 99 11.74 -6.39 -11.43
C ILE A 99 11.60 -7.18 -10.12
N SER A 100 12.55 -8.08 -9.82
CA SER A 100 12.51 -8.88 -8.60
C SER A 100 12.64 -8.03 -7.34
N LEU A 101 13.53 -7.03 -7.36
CA LEU A 101 13.70 -6.09 -6.25
C LEU A 101 12.50 -5.16 -6.11
N ALA A 102 11.94 -4.68 -7.22
CA ALA A 102 10.72 -3.87 -7.21
C ALA A 102 9.54 -4.66 -6.62
N LEU A 103 9.39 -5.93 -6.99
CA LEU A 103 8.36 -6.80 -6.44
C LEU A 103 8.59 -7.09 -4.95
N ALA A 104 9.84 -7.26 -4.52
CA ALA A 104 10.17 -7.43 -3.11
C ALA A 104 9.86 -6.16 -2.31
N ALA A 105 10.28 -4.99 -2.82
CA ALA A 105 9.96 -3.70 -2.23
C ALA A 105 8.45 -3.50 -2.11
N ALA A 106 7.71 -3.78 -3.18
CA ALA A 106 6.24 -3.72 -3.18
C ALA A 106 5.64 -4.66 -2.13
N ALA A 107 6.07 -5.93 -2.07
CA ALA A 107 5.58 -6.89 -1.09
C ALA A 107 5.84 -6.43 0.36
N GLY A 108 7.05 -5.96 0.66
CA GLY A 108 7.39 -5.47 2.01
C GLY A 108 6.62 -4.20 2.37
N GLY A 109 6.52 -3.26 1.44
CA GLY A 109 5.77 -2.01 1.60
C GLY A 109 4.28 -2.26 1.79
N PHE A 110 3.65 -3.09 0.95
CA PHE A 110 2.24 -3.47 1.09
C PHE A 110 1.98 -4.19 2.40
N GLY A 111 2.85 -5.12 2.80
CA GLY A 111 2.74 -5.79 4.08
C GLY A 111 2.69 -4.78 5.22
N ALA A 112 3.70 -3.92 5.31
CA ALA A 112 3.79 -2.91 6.37
C ALA A 112 2.63 -1.91 6.34
N HIS A 113 2.14 -1.56 5.14
CA HIS A 113 0.98 -0.69 4.99
C HIS A 113 -0.29 -1.33 5.56
N LEU A 114 -0.60 -2.56 5.15
CA LEU A 114 -1.78 -3.29 5.60
C LEU A 114 -1.74 -3.55 7.11
N GLY A 115 -0.57 -3.89 7.64
CA GLY A 115 -0.38 -4.07 9.07
C GLY A 115 -0.62 -2.77 9.85
N SER A 116 -0.09 -1.64 9.36
CA SER A 116 -0.32 -0.34 10.00
C SER A 116 -1.78 0.09 9.93
N ASP A 117 -2.46 -0.13 8.80
CA ASP A 117 -3.86 0.26 8.63
C ASP A 117 -4.79 -0.57 9.53
N LEU A 118 -4.53 -1.87 9.68
CA LEU A 118 -5.27 -2.70 10.65
C LEU A 118 -5.01 -2.29 12.09
N ARG A 119 -3.75 -1.97 12.44
CA ARG A 119 -3.43 -1.46 13.77
C ARG A 119 -4.18 -0.16 14.04
N ASP A 120 -4.14 0.78 13.10
CA ASP A 120 -4.82 2.07 13.23
C ASP A 120 -6.34 1.85 13.33
N GLY A 121 -6.92 0.95 12.53
CA GLY A 121 -8.34 0.59 12.60
C GLY A 121 -8.76 -0.08 13.92
N LEU A 122 -7.88 -0.86 14.54
CA LEU A 122 -8.13 -1.50 15.85
C LEU A 122 -7.91 -0.56 17.04
N THR A 123 -7.07 0.48 16.87
CA THR A 123 -6.67 1.39 17.96
C THR A 123 -7.36 2.75 17.89
N THR A 124 -8.04 3.07 16.79
CA THR A 124 -8.89 4.26 16.71
C THR A 124 -10.14 4.00 17.55
N PRO A 125 -10.35 4.74 18.65
CA PRO A 125 -11.58 4.60 19.41
C PRO A 125 -12.75 4.91 18.49
N LEU A 126 -13.79 4.09 18.53
CA LEU A 126 -15.07 4.48 17.97
C LEU A 126 -15.44 5.78 18.69
N GLU A 127 -15.59 6.87 17.96
CA GLU A 127 -16.41 7.96 18.46
C GLU A 127 -17.72 7.28 18.83
N GLU A 128 -18.01 7.15 20.13
CA GLU A 128 -19.38 6.93 20.56
C GLU A 128 -20.16 7.93 19.74
N GLN A 129 -21.11 7.43 18.93
CA GLN A 129 -22.19 8.25 18.43
C GLN A 129 -22.80 8.86 19.67
N GLY A 130 -22.24 10.00 20.06
CA GLY A 130 -22.67 10.82 21.14
C GLY A 130 -24.06 11.12 20.71
N SER A 131 -24.98 10.43 21.37
CA SER A 131 -26.35 10.81 21.59
C SER A 131 -26.53 12.27 21.20
N SER A 132 -26.83 12.50 19.92
CA SER A 132 -27.67 13.59 19.51
C SER A 132 -29.10 13.16 19.85
N GLY A 133 -29.29 12.63 21.06
CA GLY A 133 -30.58 12.71 21.72
C GLY A 133 -30.92 14.19 21.71
N PRO A 134 -32.17 14.55 21.36
CA PRO A 134 -32.58 15.93 21.38
C PRO A 134 -32.17 16.51 22.73
N SER A 135 -31.38 17.59 22.70
CA SER A 135 -31.16 18.41 23.87
C SER A 135 -32.55 18.91 24.27
N ILE A 136 -33.22 18.17 25.15
CA ILE A 136 -34.40 18.65 25.85
C ILE A 136 -33.87 19.75 26.75
N LYS A 137 -33.82 20.96 26.20
CA LYS A 137 -33.83 22.20 26.97
C LYS A 137 -35.05 22.12 27.86
N THR A 138 -34.83 21.67 29.08
CA THR A 138 -35.82 21.67 30.14
C THR A 138 -36.03 23.12 30.56
N GLY A 139 -37.10 23.72 30.04
CA GLY A 139 -37.85 24.82 30.64
C GLY A 139 -37.22 26.21 30.66
N ASP A 140 -37.62 27.04 29.69
CA ASP A 140 -38.06 28.40 29.99
C ASP A 140 -39.34 28.67 29.17
N PRO A 141 -40.51 28.93 29.78
CA PRO A 141 -41.78 28.95 29.07
C PRO A 141 -42.18 30.38 28.71
N THR A 142 -41.69 30.92 27.58
CA THR A 142 -42.38 32.00 26.86
C THR A 142 -41.68 32.23 25.53
N ASN A 143 -42.30 31.85 24.42
CA ASN A 143 -43.10 32.77 23.61
C ASN A 143 -43.34 32.15 22.24
N GLU A 144 -44.59 32.27 21.79
CA GLU A 144 -45.10 31.78 20.54
C GLU A 144 -44.38 32.41 19.34
N THR A 145 -44.22 31.66 18.25
CA THR A 145 -44.75 32.04 16.93
C THR A 145 -44.65 30.83 16.00
N ILE A 146 -45.81 30.22 15.76
CA ILE A 146 -46.05 29.34 14.63
C ILE A 146 -46.13 30.23 13.40
N THR A 147 -45.25 30.05 12.42
CA THR A 147 -45.55 30.36 11.02
C THR A 147 -44.98 29.27 10.13
N GLY A 148 -45.87 28.38 9.68
CA GLY A 148 -45.58 27.50 8.56
C GLY A 148 -45.47 28.31 7.27
N ARG A 149 -44.56 27.91 6.39
CA ARG A 149 -44.67 28.17 4.95
C ARG A 149 -43.87 27.15 4.16
N ASN A 150 -44.60 26.16 3.65
CA ASN A 150 -44.19 25.42 2.46
C ASN A 150 -44.08 26.42 1.30
N GLN A 151 -42.99 26.39 0.54
CA GLN A 151 -42.98 27.00 -0.79
C GLN A 151 -42.20 26.12 -1.77
N ALA A 152 -42.94 25.71 -2.80
CA ALA A 152 -42.54 24.87 -3.90
C ALA A 152 -41.61 25.59 -4.89
N THR A 153 -40.82 24.80 -5.60
CA THR A 153 -40.17 25.09 -6.89
C THR A 153 -41.22 25.48 -7.94
N PRO A 154 -40.92 26.37 -8.91
CA PRO A 154 -40.55 25.85 -10.24
C PRO A 154 -39.51 26.69 -11.04
N GLU A 155 -38.74 25.94 -11.84
CA GLU A 155 -38.24 26.16 -13.21
C GLU A 155 -37.56 27.48 -13.66
N ASP A 156 -36.43 27.29 -14.35
CA ASP A 156 -36.26 27.63 -15.78
C ASP A 156 -34.93 28.35 -16.09
N GLY A 157 -34.23 27.90 -17.15
CA GLY A 157 -33.10 28.62 -17.74
C GLY A 157 -31.77 27.85 -17.87
N THR A 158 -31.70 26.88 -18.78
CA THR A 158 -30.49 26.60 -19.59
C THR A 158 -30.78 27.07 -21.01
N PRO A 159 -29.82 27.68 -21.75
CA PRO A 159 -28.82 26.86 -22.44
C PRO A 159 -27.44 27.53 -22.72
N GLU A 160 -26.49 26.66 -23.14
CA GLU A 160 -25.37 26.94 -24.06
C GLU A 160 -24.20 27.82 -23.53
N ASP A 161 -22.92 27.59 -23.81
CA ASP A 161 -22.20 26.72 -24.74
C ASP A 161 -20.73 26.69 -24.27
N ASP A 162 -19.92 25.84 -24.91
CA ASP A 162 -18.47 26.00 -25.15
C ASP A 162 -17.54 24.88 -24.61
N ARG A 163 -16.93 24.22 -25.61
CA ARG A 163 -15.69 23.42 -25.65
C ARG A 163 -15.76 21.90 -25.72
N THR A 164 -15.96 21.48 -26.96
CA THR A 164 -15.19 20.46 -27.70
C THR A 164 -13.69 20.41 -27.34
N THR A 165 -13.21 19.21 -27.00
CA THR A 165 -11.91 18.55 -27.29
C THR A 165 -11.86 17.32 -26.35
N ALA A 166 -11.47 16.09 -26.69
CA ALA A 166 -10.64 15.57 -27.75
C ALA A 166 -10.95 14.07 -28.00
N SER A 167 -10.48 13.60 -29.15
CA SER A 167 -10.08 12.24 -29.52
C SER A 167 -9.93 11.20 -28.41
N GLU A 168 -10.42 9.98 -28.65
CA GLU A 168 -9.58 8.80 -28.94
C GLU A 168 -10.50 7.60 -29.30
N SER A 169 -10.43 7.17 -30.57
CA SER A 169 -9.76 5.92 -30.97
C SER A 169 -10.54 4.67 -30.55
N GLY A 170 -11.56 4.37 -31.36
CA GLY A 170 -12.27 3.10 -31.36
C GLY A 170 -11.41 1.99 -31.94
N ALA A 171 -11.41 0.86 -31.24
CA ALA A 171 -10.74 -0.37 -31.58
C ALA A 171 -11.20 -0.97 -32.91
N GLU A 172 -10.26 -1.30 -33.79
CA GLU A 172 -10.43 -2.35 -34.81
C GLU A 172 -9.14 -3.16 -34.96
N SER A 173 -9.05 -4.25 -34.20
CA SER A 173 -8.10 -5.33 -34.45
C SER A 173 -8.60 -6.15 -35.65
N LYS A 174 -8.01 -5.94 -36.83
CA LYS A 174 -8.26 -6.79 -38.00
C LYS A 174 -7.06 -7.70 -38.25
N LEU A 175 -7.30 -8.99 -38.04
CA LEU A 175 -6.45 -10.13 -38.36
C LEU A 175 -5.83 -10.02 -39.76
N GLU A 176 -4.50 -9.94 -39.84
CA GLU A 176 -3.77 -10.36 -41.03
C GLU A 176 -3.64 -11.89 -41.00
N ARG A 177 -4.38 -12.54 -41.89
CA ARG A 177 -4.14 -13.91 -42.31
C ARG A 177 -3.00 -13.89 -43.32
N GLU A 178 -1.88 -14.50 -42.96
CA GLU A 178 -0.82 -14.87 -43.89
C GLU A 178 -1.21 -16.18 -44.60
N PRO A 179 -1.27 -16.25 -45.95
CA PRO A 179 -1.33 -17.50 -46.66
C PRO A 179 0.07 -17.94 -47.12
N VAL A 180 0.42 -19.13 -46.65
CA VAL A 180 1.42 -20.06 -47.16
C VAL A 180 1.51 -20.06 -48.70
N ARG A 181 2.70 -19.78 -49.23
CA ARG A 181 3.40 -20.62 -50.23
C ARG A 181 4.83 -20.17 -50.48
#